data_AF-A0A1Q6WPA7-F1
#
_entry.id   AF-A0A1Q6WPA7-F1
#
_cell.length_a   1.000
_cell.length_b   1.000
_cell.length_c   1.000
_cell.angle_alpha   90.00
_cell.angle_beta   90.00
_cell.angle_gamma   90.00
#
_symmetry.space_group_name_H-M   'P 1'
#
loop_
_entity.id
_entity.type
_entity.pdbx_description
1 polymer ?
#
loop_
_entity_poly.entity_id
_entity_poly.type
_entity_poly.pdbx_seq_one_letter_code
_entity_poly.pdbx_strand_id
1 'polypeptide(L)'
;MVSQYLEGISRTALAEYQQFFRERAKRRDGVYALYRKKKLYYVGLAGDLRGRLKTHLRDKHGESWDRFSMYLTVGDDHIKELESLVLRIVRPTGNRQGGKFAKAQNLRREFTRRVKQDAAAHLSELLGVEEAGRTVTLRAGSASKAVWPLT
;
A
#
# COMPACT_ATOMS: atom_id res chain seq x y z
N MET A 1 9.66 -4.77 9.58
CA MET A 1 9.20 -6.08 9.02
C MET A 1 8.42 -6.85 10.09
N VAL A 2 7.50 -7.76 9.73
CA VAL A 2 6.72 -8.58 10.69
C VAL A 2 7.64 -9.57 11.40
N SER A 3 7.48 -9.67 12.72
CA SER A 3 8.33 -10.46 13.64
C SER A 3 7.55 -11.52 14.42
N GLN A 4 6.29 -11.25 14.74
CA GLN A 4 5.42 -12.16 15.49
C GLN A 4 3.99 -11.98 15.01
N TYR A 5 3.20 -13.05 15.05
CA TYR A 5 1.80 -13.00 14.64
C TYR A 5 0.97 -13.99 15.45
N LEU A 6 -0.34 -13.72 15.47
CA LEU A 6 -1.35 -14.62 16.02
C LEU A 6 -2.67 -14.33 15.31
N GLU A 7 -3.36 -15.35 14.86
CA GLU A 7 -4.49 -15.19 13.94
C GLU A 7 -5.73 -15.97 14.36
N GLY A 8 -6.90 -15.46 13.96
CA GLY A 8 -8.15 -16.19 14.07
C GLY A 8 -8.59 -16.48 15.52
N ILE A 9 -8.10 -15.69 16.48
CA ILE A 9 -8.42 -15.86 17.89
C ILE A 9 -9.84 -15.38 18.15
N SER A 10 -10.59 -16.10 18.96
CA SER A 10 -11.97 -15.73 19.28
C SER A 10 -12.02 -14.40 20.05
N ARG A 11 -13.10 -13.64 19.84
CA ARG A 11 -13.41 -12.46 20.66
C ARG A 11 -13.41 -12.77 22.16
N THR A 12 -13.91 -13.94 22.54
CA THR A 12 -13.89 -14.44 23.92
C THR A 12 -12.47 -14.57 24.47
N ALA A 13 -11.57 -15.24 23.73
CA ALA A 13 -10.18 -15.36 24.15
C ALA A 13 -9.50 -13.98 24.25
N LEU A 14 -9.81 -13.05 23.36
CA LEU A 14 -9.32 -11.67 23.46
C LEU A 14 -9.80 -10.97 24.74
N ALA A 15 -11.05 -11.20 25.14
CA ALA A 15 -11.65 -10.61 26.34
C ALA A 15 -11.09 -11.21 27.65
N GLU A 16 -10.87 -12.53 27.68
CA GLU A 16 -10.39 -13.26 28.85
C GLU A 16 -8.87 -13.09 29.05
N TYR A 17 -8.08 -13.18 27.99
CA TYR A 17 -6.62 -13.18 28.06
C TYR A 17 -5.99 -11.82 27.70
N GLN A 18 -6.66 -10.71 28.03
CA GLN A 18 -6.21 -9.35 27.69
C GLN A 18 -4.78 -9.05 28.15
N GLN A 19 -4.36 -9.59 29.29
CA GLN A 19 -3.02 -9.38 29.81
C GLN A 19 -1.94 -9.92 28.86
N PHE A 20 -2.11 -11.15 28.36
CA PHE A 20 -1.18 -11.76 27.41
C PHE A 20 -0.99 -10.89 26.16
N PHE A 21 -2.08 -10.43 25.54
CA PHE A 21 -2.01 -9.60 24.33
C PHE A 21 -1.35 -8.24 24.59
N ARG A 22 -1.63 -7.64 25.75
CA ARG A 22 -1.01 -6.38 26.17
C ARG A 22 0.49 -6.54 26.37
N GLU A 23 0.93 -7.62 27.01
CA GLU A 23 2.34 -7.89 27.24
C GLU A 23 3.09 -8.12 25.93
N ARG A 24 2.50 -8.88 25.00
CA ARG A 24 3.11 -9.13 23.69
C ARG A 24 3.21 -7.87 22.83
N ALA A 25 2.20 -7.01 22.84
CA ALA A 25 2.18 -5.77 22.05
C ALA A 25 2.91 -4.58 22.71
N LYS A 26 3.39 -4.73 23.95
CA LYS A 26 4.03 -3.63 24.69
C LYS A 26 5.30 -3.16 23.97
N ARG A 27 5.37 -1.86 23.66
CA ARG A 27 6.50 -1.19 22.98
C ARG A 27 6.83 -1.82 21.62
N ARG A 28 5.81 -2.36 20.94
CA ARG A 28 5.95 -2.92 19.60
C ARG A 28 4.90 -2.32 18.69
N ASP A 29 5.33 -2.06 17.47
CA ASP A 29 4.44 -1.64 16.42
C ASP A 29 3.86 -2.85 15.70
N GLY A 30 2.85 -2.60 14.89
CA GLY A 30 2.17 -3.66 14.19
C GLY A 30 0.81 -3.24 13.64
N VAL A 31 0.09 -4.25 13.18
CA VAL A 31 -1.29 -4.13 12.70
C VAL A 31 -2.13 -5.18 13.41
N TYR A 32 -3.36 -4.84 13.76
CA TYR A 32 -4.38 -5.80 14.18
C TYR A 32 -5.58 -5.75 13.24
N ALA A 33 -6.26 -6.88 13.16
CA ALA A 33 -7.40 -7.10 12.29
C ALA A 33 -8.55 -7.71 13.10
N LEU A 34 -9.74 -7.14 12.96
CA LEU A 34 -10.98 -7.67 13.49
C LEU A 34 -11.80 -8.22 12.33
N TYR A 35 -12.37 -9.40 12.52
CA TYR A 35 -13.17 -10.07 11.50
C TYR A 35 -14.57 -10.36 12.04
N ARG A 36 -15.54 -10.37 11.15
CA ARG A 36 -16.86 -10.93 11.39
C ARG A 36 -17.01 -12.16 10.49
N LYS A 37 -17.16 -13.34 11.10
CA LYS A 37 -17.09 -14.63 10.43
C LYS A 37 -15.74 -14.78 9.73
N LYS A 38 -15.72 -14.68 8.40
CA LYS A 38 -14.51 -14.77 7.57
C LYS A 38 -14.18 -13.45 6.85
N LYS A 39 -14.92 -12.37 7.13
CA LYS A 39 -14.75 -11.08 6.46
C LYS A 39 -14.02 -10.11 7.37
N LEU A 40 -13.00 -9.45 6.81
CA LEU A 40 -12.28 -8.39 7.51
C LEU A 40 -13.25 -7.22 7.78
N TYR A 41 -13.42 -6.89 9.05
CA TYR A 41 -14.34 -5.87 9.51
C TYR A 41 -13.62 -4.58 9.88
N TYR A 42 -12.44 -4.69 10.50
CA TYR A 42 -11.66 -3.54 10.92
C TYR A 42 -10.16 -3.84 10.87
N VAL A 43 -9.35 -2.84 10.53
CA VAL A 43 -7.88 -2.88 10.61
C VAL A 43 -7.38 -1.65 11.32
N GLY A 44 -6.38 -1.81 12.18
CA GLY A 44 -5.72 -0.67 12.83
C GLY A 44 -4.30 -0.97 13.30
N LEU A 45 -3.57 0.10 13.63
CA LEU A 45 -2.23 0.00 14.23
C LEU A 45 -2.21 -0.61 15.64
N ALA A 46 -1.22 -1.46 15.90
CA ALA A 46 -1.00 -2.14 17.18
C ALA A 46 -0.13 -1.35 18.18
N GLY A 47 0.41 -0.18 17.82
CA GLY A 47 1.27 0.61 18.73
C GLY A 47 0.58 1.07 20.04
N ASP A 48 -0.76 1.16 20.06
CA ASP A 48 -1.57 1.28 21.29
C ASP A 48 -2.66 0.18 21.32
N LEU A 49 -2.24 -1.07 21.19
CA LEU A 49 -3.17 -2.20 21.24
C LEU A 49 -3.94 -2.22 22.58
N ARG A 50 -3.34 -1.76 23.69
CA ARG A 50 -4.00 -1.70 25.00
C ARG A 50 -5.24 -0.81 24.99
N GLY A 51 -5.11 0.45 24.56
CA GLY A 51 -6.22 1.41 24.52
C GLY A 51 -7.28 1.00 23.49
N ARG A 52 -6.84 0.50 22.34
CA ARG A 52 -7.71 0.09 21.24
C ARG A 52 -8.50 -1.18 21.52
N LEU A 53 -7.90 -2.20 22.14
CA LEU A 53 -8.60 -3.42 22.54
C LEU A 53 -9.68 -3.15 23.58
N LYS A 54 -9.38 -2.32 24.59
CA LYS A 54 -10.37 -1.93 25.60
C LYS A 54 -11.55 -1.20 24.95
N THR A 55 -11.26 -0.34 23.98
CA THR A 55 -12.28 0.40 23.23
C THR A 55 -13.11 -0.54 22.36
N HIS A 56 -12.50 -1.39 21.54
CA HIS A 56 -13.22 -2.28 20.61
C HIS A 56 -13.99 -3.43 21.25
N LEU A 57 -13.79 -3.71 22.53
CA LEU A 57 -14.65 -4.64 23.29
C LEU A 57 -15.94 -3.96 23.77
N ARG A 58 -15.98 -2.63 23.84
CA ARG A 58 -17.04 -1.85 24.50
C ARG A 58 -17.68 -0.78 23.62
N ASP A 59 -17.04 -0.42 22.52
CA ASP A 59 -17.52 0.61 21.61
C ASP A 59 -18.61 0.06 20.68
N LYS A 60 -19.08 0.92 19.77
CA LYS A 60 -20.06 0.55 18.73
C LYS A 60 -19.63 -0.63 17.84
N HIS A 61 -18.36 -1.01 17.83
CA HIS A 61 -17.84 -2.17 17.12
C HIS A 61 -17.83 -3.43 17.99
N GLY A 62 -18.11 -3.33 19.29
CA GLY A 62 -18.05 -4.39 20.30
C GLY A 62 -18.63 -5.72 19.87
N GLU A 63 -19.80 -5.71 19.22
CA GLU A 63 -20.48 -6.92 18.74
C GLU A 63 -20.39 -7.12 17.22
N SER A 64 -19.59 -6.30 16.52
CA SER A 64 -19.49 -6.33 15.06
C SER A 64 -18.38 -7.25 14.54
N TRP A 65 -17.66 -7.95 15.43
CA TRP A 65 -16.57 -8.88 15.09
C TRP A 65 -16.57 -10.07 16.06
N ASP A 66 -16.00 -11.20 15.62
CA ASP A 66 -15.94 -12.47 16.35
C ASP A 66 -14.55 -13.13 16.34
N ARG A 67 -13.64 -12.63 15.49
CA ARG A 67 -12.27 -13.10 15.35
C ARG A 67 -11.27 -11.95 15.31
N PHE A 68 -10.09 -12.19 15.85
CA PHE A 68 -9.02 -11.23 16.03
C PHE A 68 -7.69 -11.82 15.54
N SER A 69 -6.90 -11.00 14.85
CA SER A 69 -5.51 -11.30 14.50
C SER A 69 -4.60 -10.11 14.84
N MET A 70 -3.34 -10.36 15.19
CA MET A 70 -2.30 -9.35 15.35
C MET A 70 -1.02 -9.74 14.61
N TYR A 71 -0.30 -8.74 14.14
CA TYR A 71 0.98 -8.86 13.45
C TYR A 71 1.91 -7.78 13.99
N LEU A 72 2.92 -8.18 14.76
CA LEU A 72 3.88 -7.27 15.41
C LEU A 72 5.12 -7.14 14.55
N THR A 73 5.69 -5.94 14.47
CA THR A 73 6.86 -5.64 13.65
C THR A 73 8.09 -5.26 14.48
N VAL A 74 9.26 -5.42 13.88
CA VAL A 74 10.48 -4.73 14.30
C VAL A 74 10.47 -3.34 13.63
N GLY A 75 10.38 -2.29 14.44
CA GLY A 75 10.32 -0.89 14.01
C GLY A 75 8.94 -0.43 13.49
N ASP A 76 8.81 0.88 13.32
CA ASP A 76 7.57 1.59 12.96
C ASP A 76 7.57 2.18 11.53
N ASP A 77 8.72 2.20 10.85
CA ASP A 77 8.97 2.92 9.59
C ASP A 77 7.88 2.76 8.52
N HIS A 78 7.32 1.55 8.38
CA HIS A 78 6.35 1.21 7.32
C HIS A 78 4.95 0.87 7.86
N ILE A 79 4.68 1.06 9.14
CA ILE A 79 3.45 0.54 9.76
C ILE A 79 2.20 1.26 9.26
N LYS A 80 2.28 2.58 9.09
CA LYS A 80 1.22 3.38 8.47
C LYS A 80 0.99 3.03 7.00
N GLU A 81 2.06 2.65 6.29
CA GLU A 81 1.96 2.24 4.89
C GLU A 81 1.28 0.87 4.76
N LEU A 82 1.62 -0.08 5.62
CA LEU A 82 0.96 -1.39 5.69
C LEU A 82 -0.53 -1.26 6.02
N GLU A 83 -0.89 -0.47 7.03
CA GLU A 83 -2.31 -0.18 7.33
C GLU A 83 -3.02 0.44 6.11
N SER A 84 -2.41 1.47 5.52
CA SER A 84 -3.00 2.15 4.37
C SER A 84 -3.19 1.23 3.16
N LEU A 85 -2.26 0.29 2.94
CA LEU A 85 -2.35 -0.71 1.89
C LEU A 85 -3.56 -1.64 2.12
N VAL A 86 -3.71 -2.19 3.33
CA VAL A 86 -4.83 -3.08 3.64
C VAL A 86 -6.17 -2.35 3.54
N LEU A 87 -6.25 -1.11 4.03
CA LEU A 87 -7.47 -0.28 3.92
C LEU A 87 -7.89 -0.02 2.48
N ARG A 88 -6.93 0.22 1.59
CA ARG A 88 -7.20 0.51 0.17
C ARG A 88 -7.63 -0.70 -0.63
N ILE A 89 -7.08 -1.87 -0.30
CA ILE A 89 -7.42 -3.15 -0.96
C ILE A 89 -8.78 -3.66 -0.49
N VAL A 90 -8.97 -3.78 0.83
CA VAL A 90 -10.12 -4.51 1.38
C VAL A 90 -11.33 -3.60 1.65
N ARG A 91 -11.10 -2.31 1.93
CA ARG A 91 -12.15 -1.33 2.29
C ARG A 91 -13.11 -1.86 3.37
N PRO A 92 -12.58 -2.30 4.53
CA PRO A 92 -13.40 -2.91 5.58
C PRO A 92 -14.46 -1.93 6.10
N THR A 93 -15.68 -2.41 6.29
CA THR A 93 -16.86 -1.57 6.61
C THR A 93 -16.77 -0.88 7.97
N GLY A 94 -15.98 -1.41 8.90
CA GLY A 94 -15.72 -0.80 10.20
C GLY A 94 -14.73 0.37 10.16
N ASN A 95 -13.93 0.51 9.10
CA ASN A 95 -13.00 1.62 8.94
C ASN A 95 -13.66 2.78 8.19
N ARG A 96 -13.74 3.95 8.83
CA ARG A 96 -14.26 5.17 8.20
C ARG A 96 -13.27 5.85 7.25
N GLN A 97 -11.98 5.56 7.40
CA GLN A 97 -10.90 6.20 6.64
C GLN A 97 -10.25 5.18 5.69
N GLY A 98 -9.90 5.60 4.47
CA GLY A 98 -9.39 4.72 3.40
C GLY A 98 -7.87 4.63 3.28
N GLY A 99 -7.10 5.02 4.29
CA GLY A 99 -5.62 5.00 4.26
C GLY A 99 -4.98 6.03 3.31
N LYS A 100 -3.78 6.50 3.64
CA LYS A 100 -3.03 7.49 2.86
C LYS A 100 -1.56 7.08 2.76
N PHE A 101 -1.03 7.07 1.54
CA PHE A 101 0.41 6.94 1.32
C PHE A 101 1.03 8.33 1.22
N ALA A 102 1.65 8.80 2.30
CA ALA A 102 2.17 10.17 2.38
C ALA A 102 3.33 10.43 1.41
N LYS A 103 4.17 9.42 1.17
CA LYS A 103 5.39 9.53 0.36
C LYS A 103 5.27 8.89 -1.03
N ALA A 104 4.17 8.18 -1.32
CA ALA A 104 4.06 7.43 -2.56
C ALA A 104 3.59 8.30 -3.73
N GLN A 105 4.19 8.05 -4.90
CA GLN A 105 3.74 8.62 -6.15
C GLN A 105 2.50 7.88 -6.67
N ASN A 106 1.46 8.61 -7.08
CA ASN A 106 0.30 8.04 -7.75
C ASN A 106 0.56 7.95 -9.26
N LEU A 107 0.69 6.72 -9.77
CA LEU A 107 0.99 6.45 -11.18
C LEU A 107 -0.17 6.72 -12.15
N ARG A 108 -1.37 7.05 -11.67
CA ARG A 108 -2.56 7.25 -12.53
C ARG A 108 -2.33 8.30 -13.62
N ARG A 109 -1.70 9.43 -13.28
CA ARG A 109 -1.43 10.51 -14.24
C ARG A 109 -0.50 10.06 -15.36
N GLU A 110 0.58 9.39 -14.99
CA GLU A 110 1.55 8.86 -15.94
C GLU A 110 0.94 7.80 -16.85
N PHE A 111 0.20 6.87 -16.27
CA PHE A 111 -0.52 5.83 -17.01
C PHE A 111 -1.54 6.42 -17.98
N THR A 112 -2.39 7.36 -17.53
CA THR A 112 -3.37 8.02 -18.41
C THR A 112 -2.70 8.77 -19.55
N ARG A 113 -1.56 9.42 -19.31
CA ARG A 113 -0.79 10.07 -20.38
C ARG A 113 -0.32 9.04 -21.41
N ARG A 114 0.24 7.92 -20.96
CA ARG A 114 0.71 6.84 -21.83
C ARG A 114 -0.43 6.26 -22.68
N VAL A 115 -1.56 5.92 -22.06
CA VAL A 115 -2.73 5.38 -22.77
C VAL A 115 -3.24 6.36 -23.84
N LYS A 116 -3.29 7.67 -23.56
CA LYS A 116 -3.70 8.67 -24.55
C LYS A 116 -2.73 8.76 -25.73
N GLN A 117 -1.43 8.67 -25.47
CA GLN A 117 -0.41 8.69 -26.52
C GLN A 117 -0.53 7.46 -27.42
N ASP A 118 -0.64 6.28 -26.80
CA ASP A 118 -0.78 5.02 -27.53
C ASP A 118 -2.09 5.01 -28.36
N ALA A 119 -3.20 5.49 -27.79
CA ALA A 119 -4.48 5.60 -28.50
C ALA A 119 -4.44 6.60 -29.66
N ALA A 120 -3.77 7.74 -29.50
CA ALA A 120 -3.62 8.73 -30.56
C ALA A 120 -2.78 8.18 -31.72
N ALA A 121 -1.64 7.52 -31.41
CA ALA A 121 -0.79 6.89 -32.42
C ALA A 121 -1.55 5.80 -33.18
N HIS A 122 -2.28 4.94 -32.47
CA HIS A 122 -3.07 3.88 -33.09
C HIS A 122 -4.22 4.43 -33.95
N LEU A 123 -4.88 5.51 -33.52
CA LEU A 123 -5.92 6.15 -34.31
C LEU A 123 -5.35 6.80 -35.59
N SER A 124 -4.19 7.46 -35.51
CA SER A 124 -3.50 8.03 -36.68
C SER A 124 -3.12 6.94 -37.69
N GLU A 125 -2.61 5.80 -37.21
CA GLU A 125 -2.32 4.61 -38.04
C GLU A 125 -3.57 4.11 -38.76
N LEU A 126 -4.68 3.90 -38.02
CA LEU A 126 -5.94 3.41 -38.60
C LEU A 126 -6.56 4.37 -39.63
N LEU A 127 -6.37 5.68 -39.44
CA LEU A 127 -6.90 6.71 -40.33
C LEU A 127 -5.93 7.06 -41.48
N GLY A 128 -4.76 6.42 -41.55
CA GLY A 128 -3.74 6.68 -42.59
C GLY A 128 -3.16 8.10 -42.53
N VAL A 129 -3.21 8.74 -41.36
CA VAL A 129 -2.66 10.09 -41.16
C VAL A 129 -1.23 9.95 -40.70
N GLU A 130 -0.24 10.20 -41.57
CA GLU A 130 1.16 10.18 -41.16
C GLU A 130 1.38 11.19 -40.02
N GLU A 131 1.97 10.74 -38.91
CA GLU A 131 2.42 11.65 -37.83
C GLU A 131 3.49 12.59 -38.40
N ALA A 132 3.06 13.75 -38.89
CA ALA A 132 3.93 14.84 -39.27
C ALA A 132 4.72 15.31 -38.03
N GLY A 133 5.94 14.79 -37.85
CA GLY A 133 6.94 15.36 -36.96
C GLY A 133 7.53 14.44 -35.90
N ARG A 134 8.27 13.41 -36.33
CA ARG A 134 9.51 13.01 -35.64
C ARG A 134 10.64 12.87 -36.64
N THR A 135 11.07 13.98 -37.21
CA THR A 135 12.41 14.08 -37.81
C THR A 135 13.41 14.00 -36.66
N VAL A 136 13.88 12.78 -36.35
CA VAL A 136 15.05 12.60 -35.50
C VAL A 136 16.24 13.13 -36.30
N THR A 137 16.65 14.37 -36.00
CA THR A 137 17.91 14.92 -36.50
C THR A 137 19.04 14.13 -35.84
N LEU A 138 19.51 13.08 -36.51
CA LEU A 138 20.79 12.46 -36.21
C LEU A 138 21.87 13.53 -36.45
N ARG A 139 22.41 14.09 -35.36
CA ARG A 139 23.64 14.88 -35.44
C ARG A 139 24.73 14.00 -36.03
N ALA A 140 25.08 14.27 -37.28
CA ALA A 140 26.30 13.75 -37.89
C ALA A 140 27.49 14.21 -37.05
N GLY A 141 28.17 13.25 -36.40
CA GLY A 141 29.45 13.48 -35.75
C GLY A 141 30.47 13.98 -36.76
N SER A 142 31.19 15.03 -36.37
CA SER A 142 32.25 15.66 -37.13
C SER A 142 33.27 14.65 -37.66
N ALA A 143 33.50 14.68 -38.97
CA ALA A 143 34.66 14.07 -39.59
C ALA A 143 35.94 14.70 -39.02
N SER A 144 36.75 13.91 -38.30
CA SER A 144 38.14 14.28 -38.01
C SER A 144 38.96 14.00 -39.26
N LYS A 145 39.53 15.07 -39.83
CA LYS A 145 40.51 15.00 -40.91
C LYS A 145 41.78 14.31 -40.41
N ALA A 146 42.20 13.27 -41.11
CA ALA A 146 43.55 12.76 -41.05
C ALA A 146 44.54 13.84 -41.53
N VAL A 147 45.61 14.05 -40.76
CA VAL A 147 46.81 14.76 -41.21
C VAL A 147 47.99 13.87 -40.83
N TRP A 148 48.67 13.33 -41.84
CA TRP A 148 50.05 12.86 -41.72
C TRP A 148 50.96 13.96 -42.25
N PRO A 149 52.16 14.12 -41.70
CA PRO A 149 53.30 14.22 -42.61
C PRO A 149 54.49 13.35 -42.21
N LEU A 150 55.20 12.99 -43.28
CA LEU A 150 56.48 12.31 -43.37
C LEU A 150 57.62 13.20 -42.84
N THR A 151 58.49 12.65 -42.00
CA THR A 151 59.92 12.37 -42.26
C THR A 151 60.58 11.84 -41.00
#